data_AF-A0A353LW95-F1
#
_entry.id   AF-A0A353LW95-F1
#
_cell.length_a   1.000
_cell.length_b   1.000
_cell.length_c   1.000
_cell.angle_alpha   90.00
_cell.angle_beta   90.00
_cell.angle_gamma   90.00
#
_symmetry.space_group_name_H-M   'P 1'
#
loop_
_entity.id
_entity.type
_entity.pdbx_description
1 polymer ?
#
loop_
_entity_poly.entity_id
_entity_poly.type
_entity_poly.pdbx_seq_one_letter_code
_entity_poly.pdbx_strand_id
1 'polypeptide(L)' 'MRRFSVDQVLADFRAKQVVLGKKRKADAAEEFYEAYKNIEDVMADQVDLVKPVLKLETVAVVKG' A
#
# COMPACT_ATOMS: atom_id res chain seq x y z
N MET A 1 -4.71 2.73 19.42
CA MET A 1 -4.89 1.29 19.15
C MET A 1 -4.35 1.00 17.76
N ARG A 2 -3.41 0.06 17.59
CA ARG A 2 -2.95 -0.35 16.25
C ARG A 2 -4.15 -0.96 15.53
N ARG A 3 -4.57 -0.37 14.40
CA ARG A 3 -5.78 -0.80 13.66
C ARG A 3 -5.59 -2.15 12.96
N PHE A 4 -4.34 -2.54 12.69
CA PHE A 4 -4.00 -3.77 11.97
C PHE A 4 -2.82 -4.47 12.63
N SER A 5 -2.83 -5.81 12.65
CA SER A 5 -1.72 -6.62 13.15
C SER A 5 -0.67 -6.84 12.05
N VAL A 6 0.59 -7.04 12.45
CA VAL A 6 1.68 -7.35 11.50
C VAL A 6 1.37 -8.60 10.66
N ASP A 7 0.69 -9.58 11.25
CA ASP A 7 0.33 -10.83 10.55
C ASP A 7 -0.72 -10.61 9.46
N GLN A 8 -1.70 -9.71 9.69
CA GLN A 8 -2.67 -9.33 8.67
C GLN A 8 -1.98 -8.65 7.48
N VAL A 9 -1.04 -7.74 7.74
CA VAL A 9 -0.27 -7.06 6.69
C VAL A 9 0.56 -8.06 5.87
N LEU A 10 1.25 -8.97 6.54
CA LEU A 10 2.07 -9.97 5.87
C LEU A 10 1.23 -10.98 5.07
N ALA A 11 0.01 -11.30 5.51
CA ALA A 11 -0.91 -12.16 4.77
C ALA A 11 -1.40 -11.48 3.48
N ASP A 12 -1.78 -10.20 3.56
CA ASP A 12 -2.19 -9.42 2.40
C ASP A 12 -1.05 -9.28 1.38
N PHE A 13 0.17 -9.01 1.83
CA PHE A 13 1.33 -8.90 0.95
C PHE A 13 1.62 -10.22 0.24
N ARG A 14 1.51 -11.36 0.94
CA ARG A 14 1.61 -12.68 0.30
C ARG A 14 0.52 -12.91 -0.74
N ALA A 15 -0.72 -12.55 -0.42
CA ALA A 15 -1.85 -12.69 -1.36
C ALA A 15 -1.66 -11.85 -2.63
N LYS A 16 -1.08 -10.65 -2.49
CA LYS A 16 -0.77 -9.73 -3.60
C LYS A 16 0.59 -9.98 -4.25
N GLN A 17 1.30 -11.03 -3.85
CA GLN A 17 2.65 -11.37 -4.34
C GLN A 17 3.68 -10.22 -4.18
N VAL A 18 3.51 -9.39 -3.15
CA VAL A 18 4.39 -8.25 -2.85
C VAL A 18 5.48 -8.68 -1.88
N VAL A 19 6.74 -8.37 -2.22
CA VAL A 19 7.90 -8.62 -1.36
C VAL A 19 8.28 -7.35 -0.58
N LEU A 20 8.35 -7.46 0.76
CA LEU A 20 8.81 -6.39 1.65
C LEU A 20 10.23 -6.67 2.15
N GLY A 21 11.18 -5.81 1.75
CA GLY A 21 12.54 -5.81 2.28
C GLY A 21 12.72 -4.76 3.37
N LYS A 22 12.45 -5.08 4.65
CA LYS A 22 12.77 -4.23 5.81
C LYS A 22 13.44 -5.00 6.94
N LYS A 23 14.32 -4.33 7.68
CA LYS A 23 15.13 -4.92 8.78
C LYS A 23 14.30 -5.23 10.04
N ARG A 24 13.18 -4.54 10.27
CA ARG A 24 12.25 -4.76 11.40
C ARG A 24 10.81 -4.93 10.93
N LYS A 25 10.18 -6.05 11.28
CA LYS A 25 8.80 -6.40 10.86
C LYS A 25 7.72 -5.47 11.43
N ALA A 26 7.97 -4.82 12.58
CA ALA A 26 7.01 -3.91 13.22
C ALA A 26 6.72 -2.65 12.37
N ASP A 27 7.67 -2.22 11.54
CA ASP A 27 7.57 -1.03 10.69
C ASP A 27 6.73 -1.31 9.42
N ALA A 28 6.36 -2.57 9.17
CA ALA A 28 5.46 -2.95 8.07
C ALA A 28 4.00 -2.56 8.34
N ALA A 29 3.59 -2.59 9.62
CA ALA A 29 2.22 -2.29 10.03
C ALA A 29 1.86 -0.80 9.88
N GLU A 30 2.84 0.08 9.86
CA GLU A 30 2.64 1.52 9.64
C GLU A 30 2.40 1.86 8.17
N GLU A 31 2.81 0.97 7.26
CA GLU A 31 2.73 1.19 5.81
C GLU A 31 1.60 0.41 5.14
N PHE A 32 0.73 -0.19 5.95
CA PHE A 32 -0.39 -0.95 5.43
C PHE A 32 -1.32 -0.03 4.63
N TYR A 33 -1.60 -0.39 3.38
CA TYR A 33 -2.36 0.45 2.46
C TYR A 33 -3.77 0.82 2.98
N GLU A 34 -4.38 0.01 3.86
CA GLU A 34 -5.65 0.34 4.52
C GLU A 34 -5.55 1.49 5.55
N ALA A 35 -4.34 1.96 5.85
CA ALA A 35 -4.14 3.22 6.56
C ALA A 35 -4.36 4.44 5.65
N TYR A 36 -4.40 4.25 4.33
CA TYR A 36 -4.57 5.28 3.32
C TYR A 36 -5.95 5.22 2.66
N LYS A 37 -6.33 6.30 1.98
CA LYS A 37 -7.53 6.33 1.14
C LYS A 37 -7.36 5.40 -0.07
N ASN A 38 -8.47 4.91 -0.61
CA ASN A 38 -8.47 4.23 -1.90
C ASN A 38 -8.03 5.23 -2.99
N ILE A 39 -6.96 4.90 -3.71
CA ILE A 39 -6.43 5.76 -4.78
C ILE A 39 -7.40 5.92 -5.94
N GLU A 40 -8.25 4.92 -6.21
CA GLU A 40 -9.25 5.02 -7.29
C GLU A 40 -10.28 6.12 -6.98
N ASP A 41 -10.77 6.17 -5.75
CA ASP A 41 -11.74 7.18 -5.31
C ASP A 41 -11.11 8.58 -5.38
N VAL A 42 -9.87 8.72 -4.91
CA VAL A 42 -9.13 10.00 -4.95
C VAL A 42 -8.92 10.48 -6.38
N MET A 43 -8.54 9.58 -7.31
CA MET A 43 -8.32 9.95 -8.71
C MET A 43 -9.64 10.27 -9.42
N ALA A 44 -10.73 9.59 -9.08
CA ALA A 44 -12.06 9.86 -9.63
C ALA A 44 -12.55 11.28 -9.27
N ASP A 45 -12.25 11.77 -8.07
CA ASP A 45 -12.60 13.13 -7.62
C ASP A 45 -11.75 14.25 -8.27
N GLN A 46 -10.72 13.91 -9.06
CA GLN A 46 -9.75 14.87 -9.61
C GLN A 46 -9.71 14.92 -11.14
N VAL A 47 -10.59 14.17 -11.83
CA VAL A 47 -10.59 14.01 -13.30
C VAL A 47 -10.79 15.30 -14.08
N ASP A 48 -11.35 16.33 -13.45
CA ASP A 48 -11.54 17.66 -14.02
C ASP A 48 -10.26 18.51 -13.98
N LEU A 49 -9.34 18.20 -13.07
CA LEU A 49 -8.09 18.94 -12.86
C LEU A 49 -6.87 18.24 -13.47
N VAL A 50 -6.92 16.91 -13.63
CA VAL A 50 -5.78 16.13 -14.12
C VAL A 50 -6.18 15.18 -15.23
N LYS A 51 -5.21 14.83 -16.08
CA LYS A 51 -5.36 13.76 -17.08
C LYS A 51 -4.52 12.55 -16.67
N PRO A 52 -5.13 11.42 -16.28
CA PRO A 52 -4.40 10.20 -16.01
C PRO A 52 -3.64 9.73 -17.26
N VAL A 53 -2.38 9.34 -17.07
CA VAL A 53 -1.51 8.85 -18.17
C VAL A 53 -1.25 7.35 -18.04
N LEU A 54 -0.91 6.89 -16.84
CA LEU A 54 -0.56 5.50 -16.58
C LEU A 54 -0.87 5.13 -15.13
N LYS A 55 -1.38 3.91 -14.92
CA LYS A 55 -1.53 3.28 -13.61
C LYS A 55 -0.48 2.18 -13.47
N LEU A 56 0.21 2.16 -12.34
CA LEU A 56 1.24 1.18 -12.04
C LEU A 56 0.78 0.21 -10.96
N GLU A 57 1.23 -1.03 -11.07
CA GLU A 57 1.04 -2.08 -10.05
C GLU A 57 2.37 -2.36 -9.36
N THR A 58 2.33 -2.43 -8.03
CA THR A 58 3.54 -2.62 -7.22
C THR A 58 3.97 -4.08 -7.21
N VAL A 59 5.20 -4.34 -7.65
CA VAL A 59 5.82 -5.68 -7.58
C VAL A 59 6.69 -5.84 -6.33
N ALA A 60 7.43 -4.79 -5.94
CA ALA A 60 8.30 -4.83 -4.76
C ALA A 60 8.42 -3.45 -4.10
N VAL A 61 8.63 -3.45 -2.78
CA VAL A 61 8.88 -2.23 -1.99
C VAL A 61 10.18 -2.39 -1.22
N VAL A 62 11.15 -1.53 -1.53
CA VAL A 62 12.45 -1.44 -0.83
C VAL A 62 12.53 -0.10 -0.14
N LYS A 63 12.67 -0.10 1.19
CA LYS A 63 12.74 1.12 2.01
C LYS A 63 13.90 1.00 2.99
N GLY A 64 14.75 2.02 3.00
CA GLY A 64 15.87 2.20 3.94
C GLY A 64 15.42 2.76 5.27
#